data_AF-R5ISI0-F1
#
_entry.id   AF-R5ISI0-F1
#
_cell.length_a   1.000
_cell.length_b   1.000
_cell.length_c   1.000
_cell.angle_alpha   90.00
_cell.angle_beta   90.00
_cell.angle_gamma   90.00
#
_symmetry.space_group_name_H-M   'P 1'
#
loop_
_entity.id
_entity.type
_entity.pdbx_description
1 polymer ?
#
loop_
_entity_poly.entity_id
_entity_poly.type
_entity_poly.pdbx_seq_one_letter_code
_entity_poly.pdbx_strand_id
1 'polypeptide(L)' 'MFKYRRNRVLALCASERRLLVKALLSFRNKLVASGKPTEDINELLIRLLR' A
#
# COMPACT_ATOMS: atom_id res chain seq x y z
N MET A 1 -20.09 -13.19 -18.79
CA MET A 1 -18.63 -13.09 -19.04
C MET A 1 -18.25 -11.61 -19.06
N PHE A 2 -18.04 -11.00 -17.89
CA PHE A 2 -17.90 -9.55 -17.76
C PHE A 2 -16.43 -9.13 -17.75
N LYS A 3 -15.98 -8.55 -18.87
CA LYS A 3 -14.67 -7.91 -19.06
C LYS A 3 -14.63 -6.59 -18.30
N TYR A 4 -14.23 -6.61 -17.02
CA TYR A 4 -13.69 -5.41 -16.37
C TYR A 4 -12.18 -5.35 -16.59
N ARG A 5 -11.74 -4.64 -17.64
CA ARG A 5 -10.38 -4.11 -17.72
C ARG A 5 -10.22 -3.02 -16.66
N ARG A 6 -10.12 -3.41 -15.39
CA ARG A 6 -9.41 -2.59 -14.41
C ARG A 6 -7.94 -2.74 -14.74
N ASN A 7 -7.22 -1.64 -14.95
CA ASN A 7 -5.76 -1.61 -15.08
C ASN A 7 -5.12 -2.12 -13.78
N ARG A 8 -5.27 -3.42 -13.49
CA ARG A 8 -4.62 -4.10 -12.38
C ARG A 8 -3.20 -4.35 -12.83
N VAL A 9 -2.32 -3.39 -12.54
CA VAL A 9 -0.89 -3.48 -12.84
C VAL A 9 -0.21 -4.46 -11.87
N LEU A 10 -0.81 -4.71 -10.70
CA LEU A 10 -0.32 -5.61 -9.67
C LEU A 10 -1.45 -6.43 -9.06
N ALA A 11 -1.25 -7.74 -8.97
CA ALA A 11 -2.06 -8.66 -8.20
C ALA A 11 -1.17 -9.28 -7.12
N LEU A 12 -1.49 -9.04 -5.85
CA LEU A 12 -0.74 -9.58 -4.71
C LEU A 12 -1.54 -10.70 -4.07
N CYS A 13 -0.89 -11.80 -3.71
CA CYS A 13 -1.49 -12.80 -2.85
C CYS A 13 -1.60 -12.26 -1.40
N ALA A 14 -2.35 -12.96 -0.56
CA ALA A 14 -2.62 -12.50 0.81
C ALA A 14 -1.33 -12.31 1.65
N SER A 15 -0.32 -13.15 1.45
CA SER A 15 1.00 -13.02 2.10
C SER A 15 1.77 -11.80 1.61
N GLU A 16 1.84 -11.59 0.29
CA GLU A 16 2.52 -10.43 -0.29
C GLU A 16 1.87 -9.11 0.14
N ARG A 17 0.53 -9.05 0.16
CA ARG A 17 -0.20 -7.89 0.67
C ARG A 17 0.15 -7.60 2.13
N ARG A 18 0.19 -8.63 2.98
CA ARG A 18 0.59 -8.49 4.40
C ARG A 18 2.03 -8.00 4.54
N LEU A 19 2.94 -8.53 3.73
CA LEU A 19 4.35 -8.13 3.73
C LEU A 19 4.50 -6.65 3.32
N LEU A 20 3.83 -6.25 2.23
CA LEU A 20 3.85 -4.88 1.74
C LEU A 20 3.27 -3.89 2.75
N VAL A 21 2.14 -4.21 3.37
CA VAL A 21 1.54 -3.36 4.42
C VAL A 21 2.49 -3.18 5.60
N LYS A 22 3.15 -4.25 6.08
CA LYS A 22 4.14 -4.16 7.17
C LYS A 22 5.33 -3.27 6.77
N ALA A 23 5.84 -3.42 5.55
CA ALA A 23 6.94 -2.61 5.05
C ALA A 23 6.56 -1.12 4.95
N LEU A 24 5.38 -0.81 4.40
CA LEU A 24 4.87 0.57 4.29
C LEU A 24 4.63 1.22 5.64
N LEU A 25 4.11 0.47 6.63
CA LEU A 25 3.95 0.98 8.00
C LEU A 25 5.29 1.30 8.65
N SER A 26 6.29 0.43 8.50
CA SER A 26 7.64 0.71 9.02
C SER A 26 8.27 1.92 8.33
N PHE A 27 8.12 2.02 7.01
CA PHE A 27 8.62 3.16 6.24
C PHE A 27 7.95 4.46 6.66
N ARG A 28 6.61 4.48 6.79
CA ARG A 28 5.86 5.62 7.32
C ARG A 28 6.41 6.06 8.68
N ASN A 29 6.63 5.13 9.60
CA ASN A 29 7.16 5.47 10.94
C ASN A 29 8.55 6.14 10.86
N LYS A 30 9.41 5.71 9.95
CA LYS A 30 10.71 6.38 9.71
C LYS A 30 10.53 7.79 9.13
N LEU A 31 9.56 7.99 8.24
CA LEU A 31 9.24 9.32 7.71
C LEU A 31 8.70 10.25 8.79
N VAL A 32 7.77 9.77 9.64
CA VAL A 32 7.26 10.52 10.80
C VAL A 32 8.41 10.91 11.74
N ALA A 33 9.29 9.97 12.06
CA ALA A 33 10.45 10.25 12.92
C ALA A 33 11.43 11.28 12.31
N SER A 34 11.44 11.43 10.98
CA SER A 34 12.24 12.44 10.28
C SER A 34 11.47 13.73 9.96
N GLY A 35 10.23 13.88 10.44
CA GLY A 35 9.39 15.05 10.20
C GLY A 35 8.95 15.22 8.74
N LYS A 36 8.98 14.15 7.95
CA LYS A 36 8.64 14.16 6.52
C LYS A 36 7.14 13.92 6.31
N PRO A 37 6.56 14.47 5.21
CA PRO A 37 5.18 14.16 4.82
C PRO A 37 4.98 12.65 4.60
N THR A 38 3.78 12.17 4.90
CA THR A 38 3.42 10.74 4.82
C THR A 38 2.08 10.48 4.13
N GLU A 39 1.49 11.51 3.56
CA GLU A 39 0.17 11.51 2.91
C GLU A 39 0.09 10.43 1.82
N ASP A 40 1.09 10.35 0.95
CA ASP A 40 1.16 9.36 -0.13
C ASP A 40 1.20 7.92 0.41
N ILE A 41 1.93 7.69 1.50
CA ILE A 41 2.04 6.37 2.13
C ILE A 41 0.72 5.99 2.79
N ASN A 42 0.02 6.94 3.41
CA ASN A 42 -1.30 6.71 3.99
C ASN A 42 -2.33 6.37 2.90
N GLU A 43 -2.31 7.08 1.77
CA GLU A 43 -3.20 6.78 0.64
C GLU A 43 -2.93 5.38 0.07
N LEU A 44 -1.66 4.99 -0.10
CA LEU A 44 -1.29 3.64 -0.53
C LEU A 44 -1.76 2.57 0.45
N LEU A 45 -1.62 2.78 1.75
CA LEU A 45 -2.09 1.86 2.78
C LEU A 45 -3.62 1.69 2.73
N ILE A 46 -4.38 2.79 2.55
CA ILE A 46 -5.85 2.73 2.41
C ILE A 46 -6.25 1.94 1.17
N ARG A 47 -5.59 2.18 0.03
CA ARG A 47 -5.85 1.46 -1.23
C ARG A 47 -5.50 -0.03 -1.12
N LEU A 48 -4.45 -0.36 -0.37
CA LEU A 48 -4.05 -1.74 -0.14
C LEU A 48 -4.96 -2.45 0.86
N LEU A 49 -5.51 -1.76 1.87
CA LEU A 49 -6.33 -2.35 2.93
C LEU A 49 -7.82 -2.48 2.57
N ARG A 50 -8.32 -1.65 1.65
CA ARG A 50 -9.60 -1.88 0.96
C ARG A 50 -9.58 -3.18 0.14
#